data_AF-A0A957J5I1-F1
#
_entry.id   AF-A0A957J5I1-F1
#
_cell.length_a   1.000
_cell.length_b   1.000
_cell.length_c   1.000
_cell.angle_alpha   90.00
_cell.angle_beta   90.00
_cell.angle_gamma   90.00
#
_symmetry.space_group_name_H-M   'P 1'
#
loop_
_entity.id
_entity.type
_entity.pdbx_description
1 polymer ?
#
loop_
_entity_poly.entity_id
_entity_poly.type
_entity_poly.pdbx_seq_one_letter_code
_entity_poly.pdbx_strand_id
1 'polypeptide(L)'
;MPATYTTPGVYVEEVDKGSKPIEAAGASMAAFVGITAEASVKAIDPATGERIPVESVLNKATLVTNWTQFQNIFGGFTAGAYLPDAVYGYFSNGGGACYITSIMALSELSEKDASIASATIPPSRGKSKVFTVSAKQAGVGGNDLSVTIKADEKGETFAMSVGGETKSGLTMKKGEGFVGDAEFSAVTLSDLGSSMPADGTYQLSGGGTSLPSAADFIGDVAKRTGLAGLEALDDVRLVLCPDLMVGYDGSDAFKERVKAVQTNLIADCERLKYRFAVLDTPPGLNAQQAKEWREYVNYDTS
;
A
#
# COMPACT_ATOMS: atom_id res chain seq x y z
N MET A 1 55.24 -26.36 -8.89
CA MET A 1 56.00 -27.00 -9.98
C MET A 1 55.06 -27.98 -10.67
N PRO A 2 55.00 -28.06 -12.00
CA PRO A 2 54.11 -29.02 -12.67
C PRO A 2 54.63 -30.45 -12.45
N ALA A 3 53.82 -31.31 -11.85
CA ALA A 3 54.11 -32.73 -11.71
C ALA A 3 54.14 -33.35 -13.11
N THR A 4 55.27 -33.94 -13.49
CA THR A 4 55.43 -34.57 -14.81
C THR A 4 55.07 -36.04 -14.69
N TYR A 5 53.88 -36.42 -15.15
CA TYR A 5 53.37 -37.80 -15.09
C TYR A 5 53.99 -38.64 -16.23
N THR A 6 54.85 -39.59 -15.89
CA THR A 6 55.70 -40.30 -16.88
C THR A 6 55.21 -41.71 -17.23
N THR A 7 54.08 -42.18 -16.70
CA THR A 7 53.53 -43.50 -17.03
C THR A 7 52.06 -43.46 -17.47
N PRO A 8 51.61 -44.26 -18.45
CA PRO A 8 50.19 -44.32 -18.81
C PRO A 8 49.39 -44.94 -17.66
N GLY A 9 48.52 -44.15 -17.03
CA GLY A 9 47.70 -44.56 -15.89
C GLY A 9 46.69 -43.47 -15.48
N VAL A 10 45.74 -43.81 -14.62
CA VAL A 10 44.80 -42.85 -14.03
C VAL A 10 45.44 -42.25 -12.78
N TYR A 11 45.64 -40.94 -12.77
CA TYR A 11 46.15 -40.20 -11.62
C TYR A 11 45.02 -39.45 -10.94
N VAL A 12 44.90 -39.60 -9.62
CA VAL A 12 43.98 -38.83 -8.79
C VAL A 12 44.82 -37.78 -8.07
N GLU A 13 44.49 -36.51 -8.28
CA GLU A 13 45.05 -35.40 -7.54
C GLU A 13 44.01 -34.94 -6.53
N GLU A 14 44.24 -35.22 -5.25
CA GLU A 14 43.43 -34.65 -4.17
C GLU A 14 43.85 -33.20 -3.97
N VAL A 15 43.10 -32.30 -4.60
CA VAL A 15 43.23 -30.87 -4.33
C VAL A 15 42.59 -30.63 -2.97
N ASP A 16 43.44 -30.52 -1.94
CA ASP A 16 43.00 -30.15 -0.59
C ASP A 16 42.52 -28.69 -0.66
N LYS A 17 41.21 -28.52 -0.90
CA LYS A 17 40.54 -27.23 -0.71
C LYS A 17 40.52 -27.03 0.80
N GLY A 18 41.63 -26.52 1.34
CA GLY A 18 41.75 -26.18 2.76
C GLY A 18 40.49 -25.48 3.22
N SER A 19 40.08 -25.72 4.47
CA SER A 19 38.78 -25.28 5.00
C SER A 19 38.50 -23.86 4.54
N LYS A 20 37.59 -23.68 3.58
CA LYS A 20 37.03 -22.36 3.33
C LYS A 20 36.32 -22.03 4.64
N PRO A 21 36.86 -21.15 5.49
CA PRO A 21 36.09 -20.68 6.61
C PRO A 21 34.82 -20.10 5.99
N ILE A 22 33.66 -20.38 6.56
CA ILE A 22 32.47 -19.63 6.20
C ILE A 22 32.82 -18.19 6.59
N GLU A 23 33.30 -17.39 5.63
CA GLU A 23 33.29 -15.95 5.81
C GLU A 23 31.87 -15.62 6.22
N ALA A 24 31.74 -14.83 7.29
CA ALA A 24 30.45 -14.27 7.65
C ALA A 24 29.94 -13.55 6.39
N ALA A 25 29.02 -14.19 5.67
CA ALA A 25 28.50 -13.66 4.43
C ALA A 25 28.02 -12.25 4.74
N GLY A 26 28.61 -11.26 4.06
CA GLY A 26 28.38 -9.85 4.34
C GLY A 26 26.89 -9.61 4.51
N ALA A 27 26.53 -9.00 5.65
CA ALA A 27 25.14 -8.85 6.09
C ALA A 27 24.25 -8.45 4.90
N SER A 28 23.33 -9.33 4.51
CA SER A 28 22.38 -9.07 3.43
C SER A 28 21.63 -7.79 3.78
N MET A 29 21.94 -6.69 3.07
CA MET A 29 21.31 -5.41 3.37
C MET A 29 19.84 -5.49 2.96
N ALA A 30 18.97 -5.30 3.94
CA ALA A 30 17.54 -5.29 3.72
C ALA A 30 17.07 -3.89 3.31
N ALA A 31 16.07 -3.82 2.44
CA ALA A 31 15.36 -2.62 2.08
C ALA A 31 13.88 -2.80 2.41
N PHE A 32 13.33 -1.88 3.19
CA PHE A 32 11.92 -1.85 3.56
C PHE A 32 11.24 -0.68 2.86
N VAL A 33 10.14 -0.94 2.17
CA VAL A 33 9.31 0.09 1.52
C VAL A 33 7.93 0.09 2.17
N GLY A 34 7.48 1.25 2.66
CA GLY A 34 6.23 1.29 3.39
C GLY A 34 5.89 2.63 4.04
N ILE A 35 4.94 2.58 4.96
CA ILE A 35 4.33 3.71 5.64
C ILE A 35 5.06 3.93 6.96
N THR A 36 5.25 5.19 7.33
CA THR A 36 5.95 5.60 8.55
C THR A 36 5.14 6.64 9.30
N ALA A 37 5.48 6.88 10.57
CA ALA A 37 4.82 7.92 11.35
C ALA A 37 5.18 9.31 10.80
N GLU A 38 6.46 9.50 10.50
CA GLU A 38 7.08 10.72 10.02
C GLU A 38 8.11 10.36 8.94
N ALA A 39 8.59 11.32 8.17
CA ALA A 39 9.66 11.08 7.21
C ALA A 39 10.57 12.31 7.12
N SER A 40 11.14 12.72 8.26
CA SER A 40 11.97 13.91 8.34
C SER A 40 13.22 13.75 9.19
N VAL A 41 14.34 14.24 8.67
CA VAL A 41 15.57 14.41 9.43
C VAL A 41 15.41 15.64 10.31
N LYS A 42 15.50 15.42 11.62
CA LYS A 42 15.34 16.48 12.62
C LYS A 42 16.70 16.96 13.10
N ALA A 43 16.89 18.27 13.17
CA ALA A 43 18.02 18.89 13.86
C ALA A 43 17.55 19.57 15.14
N ILE A 44 18.47 19.73 16.09
CA ILE A 44 18.19 20.46 17.33
C ILE A 44 18.35 21.94 17.02
N ASP A 45 17.31 22.73 17.27
CA ASP A 45 17.39 24.18 17.22
C ASP A 45 18.29 24.69 18.38
N PRO A 46 19.38 25.42 18.10
CA PRO A 46 20.27 25.95 19.13
C PRO A 46 19.59 26.90 20.12
N ALA A 47 18.46 27.51 19.75
CA ALA A 47 17.77 28.50 20.57
C ALA A 47 16.72 27.88 21.51
N THR A 48 16.00 26.84 21.06
CA THR A 48 14.88 26.25 21.82
C THR A 48 15.20 24.86 22.37
N GLY A 49 16.24 24.19 21.85
CA GLY A 49 16.53 22.80 22.17
C GLY A 49 15.52 21.80 21.61
N GLU A 50 14.53 22.27 20.85
CA GLU A 50 13.53 21.42 20.20
C GLU A 50 14.07 20.82 18.92
N ARG A 51 13.54 19.65 18.56
CA ARG A 51 13.88 18.94 17.32
C ARG A 51 12.97 19.43 16.20
N ILE A 52 13.53 20.20 15.28
CA ILE A 52 12.79 20.75 14.14
C ILE A 52 13.11 19.90 12.89
N PRO A 53 12.10 19.53 12.08
CA PRO A 53 12.31 18.93 10.77
C PRO A 53 13.12 19.85 9.86
N VAL A 54 14.27 19.39 9.38
CA VAL A 54 15.17 20.17 8.48
C VAL A 54 15.06 19.69 7.04
N GLU A 55 14.95 18.37 6.85
CA GLU A 55 14.85 17.77 5.52
C GLU A 55 13.80 16.66 5.52
N SER A 56 12.93 16.64 4.52
CA SER A 56 12.06 15.50 4.27
C SER A 56 12.82 14.40 3.52
N VAL A 57 12.72 13.19 4.06
CA VAL A 57 13.20 11.93 3.48
C VAL A 57 12.06 11.09 2.90
N LEU A 58 10.88 11.68 2.72
CA LEU A 58 9.76 11.02 2.06
C LEU A 58 10.19 10.59 0.64
N ASN A 59 9.86 9.35 0.29
CA ASN A 59 10.22 8.67 -0.94
C ASN A 59 11.73 8.56 -1.21
N LYS A 60 12.60 8.82 -0.23
CA LYS A 60 14.05 8.66 -0.35
C LYS A 60 14.52 7.45 0.44
N ALA A 61 15.24 6.54 -0.23
CA ALA A 61 15.90 5.43 0.44
C ALA A 61 16.97 5.95 1.41
N THR A 62 16.75 5.73 2.70
CA THR A 62 17.61 6.26 3.78
C THR A 62 18.23 5.11 4.56
N LEU A 63 19.56 5.15 4.73
CA LEU A 63 20.28 4.14 5.49
C LEU A 63 20.01 4.30 7.00
N VAL A 64 19.56 3.22 7.62
CA VAL A 64 19.30 3.13 9.05
C VAL A 64 20.11 1.98 9.64
N THR A 65 20.88 2.29 10.68
CA THR A 65 21.82 1.34 11.30
C THR A 65 21.31 0.72 12.61
N ASN A 66 20.30 1.33 13.23
CA ASN A 66 19.70 0.86 14.46
C ASN A 66 18.29 1.45 14.66
N TRP A 67 17.54 0.87 15.60
CA TRP A 67 16.18 1.30 15.92
C TRP A 67 16.09 2.74 16.42
N THR A 68 17.05 3.24 17.19
CA THR A 68 17.02 4.64 17.67
C THR A 68 17.15 5.63 16.51
N GLN A 69 18.01 5.34 15.54
CA GLN A 69 18.11 6.12 14.31
C GLN A 69 16.80 6.07 13.52
N PHE A 70 16.16 4.90 13.42
CA PHE A 70 14.84 4.76 12.81
C PHE A 70 13.84 5.72 13.46
N GLN A 71 13.68 5.63 14.79
CA GLN A 71 12.71 6.44 15.53
C GLN A 71 12.95 7.95 15.41
N ASN A 72 14.21 8.37 15.29
CA ASN A 72 14.55 9.77 15.14
C ASN A 72 14.14 10.36 13.77
N ILE A 73 14.10 9.53 12.72
CA ILE A 73 13.84 9.96 11.33
C ILE A 73 12.39 9.67 10.91
N PHE A 74 11.91 8.47 11.23
CA PHE A 74 10.65 7.92 10.76
C PHE A 74 9.55 7.86 11.83
N GLY A 75 9.91 8.22 13.07
CA GLY A 75 9.05 8.11 14.24
C GLY A 75 8.92 6.68 14.78
N GLY A 76 8.08 6.53 15.80
CA GLY A 76 7.88 5.26 16.50
C GLY A 76 6.77 4.39 15.90
N PHE A 77 6.33 3.41 16.70
CA PHE A 77 5.17 2.59 16.38
C PHE A 77 3.93 3.46 16.18
N THR A 78 3.22 3.23 15.08
CA THR A 78 2.04 4.01 14.71
C THR A 78 0.98 3.09 14.14
N ALA A 79 -0.25 3.25 14.62
CA ALA A 79 -1.38 2.48 14.09
C ALA A 79 -1.58 2.81 12.59
N GLY A 80 -1.78 1.77 11.76
CA GLY A 80 -1.90 1.94 10.32
C GLY A 80 -0.56 1.86 9.55
N ALA A 81 0.54 1.54 10.23
CA ALA A 81 1.82 1.22 9.60
C ALA A 81 2.45 -0.02 10.26
N TYR A 82 2.75 -1.03 9.47
CA TYR A 82 3.47 -2.26 9.82
C TYR A 82 4.98 -2.15 9.61
N LEU A 83 5.48 -1.20 8.79
CA LEU A 83 6.93 -1.04 8.60
C LEU A 83 7.68 -0.76 9.91
N PRO A 84 7.22 0.09 10.84
CA PRO A 84 7.89 0.25 12.14
C PRO A 84 8.02 -1.08 12.91
N ASP A 85 6.97 -1.90 12.91
CA ASP A 85 7.00 -3.22 13.57
C ASP A 85 7.96 -4.19 12.89
N ALA A 86 7.94 -4.24 11.55
CA ALA A 86 8.83 -5.09 10.76
C ALA A 86 10.31 -4.72 10.94
N VAL A 87 10.62 -3.42 10.96
CA VAL A 87 11.98 -2.91 11.17
C VAL A 87 12.45 -3.15 12.60
N TYR A 88 11.57 -2.94 13.59
CA TYR A 88 11.89 -3.30 14.97
C TYR A 88 12.17 -4.79 15.13
N GLY A 89 11.34 -5.64 14.52
CA GLY A 89 11.54 -7.09 14.47
C GLY A 89 12.86 -7.46 13.80
N TYR A 90 13.20 -6.83 12.67
CA TYR A 90 14.46 -7.06 11.98
C TYR A 90 15.68 -6.79 12.88
N PHE A 91 15.74 -5.60 13.51
CA PHE A 91 16.84 -5.28 14.43
C PHE A 91 16.85 -6.18 15.67
N SER A 92 15.69 -6.54 16.20
CA SER A 92 15.57 -7.42 17.37
C SER A 92 16.01 -8.85 17.09
N ASN A 93 15.93 -9.30 15.84
CA ASN A 93 16.44 -10.59 15.38
C ASN A 93 17.92 -10.55 14.96
N GLY A 94 18.64 -9.47 15.24
CA GLY A 94 20.06 -9.32 14.90
C GLY A 94 20.31 -8.87 13.45
N GLY A 95 19.31 -8.27 12.80
CA GLY A 95 19.47 -7.61 11.51
C GLY A 95 20.54 -6.50 11.56
N GLY A 96 21.25 -6.33 10.44
CA GLY A 96 22.29 -5.31 10.28
C GLY A 96 21.71 -3.96 9.87
N ALA A 97 22.51 -3.12 9.20
CA ALA A 97 21.97 -1.90 8.60
C ALA A 97 20.96 -2.22 7.49
N CYS A 98 19.95 -1.38 7.33
CA CYS A 98 18.92 -1.51 6.31
C CYS A 98 18.59 -0.16 5.66
N TYR A 99 18.05 -0.18 4.45
CA TYR A 99 17.45 0.99 3.82
C TYR A 99 15.96 1.04 4.10
N ILE A 100 15.47 2.23 4.41
CA ILE A 100 14.05 2.51 4.58
C ILE A 100 13.62 3.51 3.50
N THR A 101 12.61 3.15 2.73
CA THR A 101 11.91 4.06 1.81
C THR A 101 10.50 4.28 2.33
N SER A 102 10.27 5.44 2.93
CA SER A 102 8.94 5.85 3.35
C SER A 102 8.14 6.34 2.13
N ILE A 103 7.04 5.68 1.79
CA ILE A 103 6.14 6.12 0.70
C ILE A 103 5.05 7.06 1.21
N MET A 104 4.79 7.04 2.53
CA MET A 104 3.76 7.83 3.19
C MET A 104 4.17 8.07 4.65
N ALA A 105 4.07 9.33 5.09
CA ALA A 105 4.26 9.72 6.49
C ALA A 105 2.92 10.18 7.08
N LEU A 106 2.41 9.42 8.05
CA LEU A 106 1.05 9.61 8.60
C LEU A 106 0.88 10.95 9.33
N SER A 107 1.94 11.48 9.93
CA SER A 107 1.91 12.78 10.64
C SER A 107 2.15 13.97 9.71
N GLU A 108 2.55 13.71 8.46
CA GLU A 108 2.86 14.73 7.44
C GLU A 108 1.86 14.70 6.28
N LEU A 109 0.72 14.02 6.46
CA LEU A 109 -0.32 13.89 5.45
C LEU A 109 -0.90 15.25 5.07
N SER A 110 -1.10 15.44 3.77
CA SER A 110 -1.74 16.63 3.20
C SER A 110 -3.21 16.37 2.90
N GLU A 111 -3.97 17.42 2.55
CA GLU A 111 -5.37 17.27 2.10
C GLU A 111 -5.52 16.35 0.86
N LYS A 112 -4.45 16.13 0.10
CA LYS A 112 -4.43 15.23 -1.05
C LYS A 112 -4.45 13.75 -0.67
N ASP A 113 -4.05 13.46 0.57
CA ASP A 113 -3.95 12.11 1.11
C ASP A 113 -5.18 11.75 1.96
N ALA A 114 -6.24 12.57 1.88
CA ALA A 114 -7.50 12.31 2.53
C ALA A 114 -8.43 11.54 1.59
N SER A 115 -8.93 10.40 2.01
CA SER A 115 -9.96 9.64 1.31
C SER A 115 -11.34 10.23 1.56
N ILE A 116 -12.19 10.12 0.55
CA ILE A 116 -13.57 10.60 0.61
C ILE A 116 -14.47 9.46 1.07
N ALA A 117 -15.34 9.74 2.03
CA ALA A 117 -16.35 8.78 2.45
C ALA A 117 -17.35 8.55 1.33
N SER A 118 -17.68 7.30 1.03
CA SER A 118 -18.64 6.95 -0.01
C SER A 118 -19.56 5.81 0.41
N ALA A 119 -20.69 5.71 -0.28
CA ALA A 119 -21.66 4.64 -0.15
C ALA A 119 -22.19 4.26 -1.53
N THR A 120 -22.10 2.97 -1.88
CA THR A 120 -22.76 2.44 -3.07
C THR A 120 -24.22 2.15 -2.74
N ILE A 121 -25.14 2.74 -3.49
CA ILE A 121 -26.56 2.51 -3.30
C ILE A 121 -27.00 1.27 -4.08
N PRO A 122 -27.61 0.26 -3.41
CA PRO A 122 -28.08 -0.94 -4.08
C PRO A 122 -29.39 -0.70 -4.84
N PRO A 123 -29.66 -1.49 -5.90
CA PRO A 123 -30.91 -1.42 -6.64
C PRO A 123 -32.09 -2.00 -5.86
N SER A 124 -33.27 -1.41 -6.04
CA SER A 124 -34.55 -1.91 -5.51
C SER A 124 -34.90 -3.31 -6.07
N ARG A 125 -34.53 -3.58 -7.33
CA ARG A 125 -34.67 -4.90 -7.97
C ARG A 125 -33.51 -5.18 -8.93
N GLY A 126 -33.01 -6.41 -8.92
CA GLY A 126 -31.94 -6.88 -9.82
C GLY A 126 -30.53 -6.65 -9.28
N LYS A 127 -29.52 -6.76 -10.15
CA LYS A 127 -28.08 -6.61 -9.82
C LYS A 127 -27.41 -5.40 -10.50
N SER A 128 -28.20 -4.58 -11.18
CA SER A 128 -27.70 -3.45 -11.97
C SER A 128 -27.34 -2.28 -11.06
N LYS A 129 -26.23 -1.58 -11.36
CA LYS A 129 -25.76 -0.42 -10.58
C LYS A 129 -26.80 0.71 -10.58
N VAL A 130 -26.85 1.47 -9.48
CA VAL A 130 -27.72 2.64 -9.30
C VAL A 130 -26.89 3.92 -9.35
N PHE A 131 -26.15 4.21 -8.29
CA PHE A 131 -25.14 5.27 -8.23
C PHE A 131 -24.33 5.12 -6.94
N THR A 132 -23.17 5.78 -6.90
CA THR A 132 -22.34 5.92 -5.70
C THR A 132 -22.49 7.34 -5.18
N VAL A 133 -22.71 7.49 -3.88
CA VAL A 133 -22.71 8.79 -3.20
C VAL A 133 -21.37 8.98 -2.51
N SER A 134 -20.72 10.11 -2.75
CA SER A 134 -19.41 10.45 -2.17
C SER A 134 -19.50 11.79 -1.45
N ALA A 135 -18.83 11.95 -0.32
CA ALA A 135 -18.75 13.22 0.38
C ALA A 135 -17.99 14.26 -0.47
N LYS A 136 -18.36 15.55 -0.35
CA LYS A 136 -17.61 16.63 -1.00
C LYS A 136 -16.29 16.94 -0.30
N GLN A 137 -16.25 16.72 1.02
CA GLN A 137 -15.06 16.91 1.83
C GLN A 137 -14.37 15.56 2.07
N ALA A 138 -13.06 15.55 1.87
CA ALA A 138 -12.23 14.41 2.19
C ALA A 138 -11.93 14.36 3.71
N GLY A 139 -11.71 13.15 4.22
CA GLY A 139 -11.39 12.91 5.63
C GLY A 139 -12.53 12.27 6.43
N VAL A 140 -12.27 12.05 7.71
CA VAL A 140 -13.15 11.28 8.61
C VAL A 140 -14.54 11.87 8.78
N GLY A 141 -14.70 13.19 8.61
CA GLY A 141 -15.99 13.87 8.75
C GLY A 141 -17.06 13.43 7.76
N GLY A 142 -16.66 12.86 6.61
CA GLY A 142 -17.61 12.28 5.66
C GLY A 142 -18.29 11.01 6.19
N ASN A 143 -17.70 10.32 7.16
CA ASN A 143 -18.25 9.08 7.73
C ASN A 143 -19.50 9.32 8.59
N ASP A 144 -19.72 10.55 9.06
CA ASP A 144 -20.91 10.91 9.84
C ASP A 144 -22.13 11.16 8.94
N LEU A 145 -21.95 11.26 7.62
CA LEU A 145 -23.03 11.49 6.67
C LEU A 145 -23.80 10.20 6.37
N SER A 146 -25.13 10.28 6.48
CA SER A 146 -26.06 9.24 6.09
C SER A 146 -26.94 9.69 4.93
N VAL A 147 -27.09 8.85 3.91
CA VAL A 147 -28.00 9.07 2.78
C VAL A 147 -29.26 8.24 3.01
N THR A 148 -30.41 8.89 3.14
CA THR A 148 -31.70 8.19 3.25
C THR A 148 -32.46 8.30 1.94
N ILE A 149 -32.89 7.16 1.41
CA ILE A 149 -33.66 7.04 0.18
C ILE A 149 -35.04 6.50 0.49
N LYS A 150 -36.06 7.15 -0.05
CA LYS A 150 -37.46 6.71 0.00
C LYS A 150 -38.07 6.82 -1.39
N ALA A 151 -38.45 5.70 -1.98
CA ALA A 151 -39.24 5.65 -3.20
C ALA A 151 -40.65 6.21 -2.95
N ASP A 152 -41.20 6.87 -3.96
CA ASP A 152 -42.59 7.30 -3.97
C ASP A 152 -43.54 6.12 -4.18
N GLU A 153 -44.81 6.25 -3.78
CA GLU A 153 -45.82 5.17 -3.83
C GLU A 153 -46.02 4.57 -5.23
N LYS A 154 -45.71 5.36 -6.28
CA LYS A 154 -45.79 4.94 -7.69
C LYS A 154 -44.52 4.23 -8.19
N GLY A 155 -43.42 4.27 -7.44
CA GLY A 155 -42.13 3.66 -7.83
C GLY A 155 -41.42 4.31 -9.02
N GLU A 156 -41.88 5.48 -9.47
CA GLU A 156 -41.33 6.21 -10.63
C GLU A 156 -40.35 7.32 -10.24
N THR A 157 -40.43 7.81 -9.01
CA THR A 157 -39.52 8.81 -8.44
C THR A 157 -39.13 8.40 -7.02
N PHE A 158 -38.07 9.01 -6.51
CA PHE A 158 -37.63 8.84 -5.12
C PHE A 158 -37.23 10.17 -4.50
N ALA A 159 -37.24 10.22 -3.18
CA ALA A 159 -36.67 11.29 -2.39
C ALA A 159 -35.33 10.84 -1.81
N MET A 160 -34.33 11.71 -1.89
CA MET A 160 -33.02 11.52 -1.27
C MET A 160 -32.78 12.61 -0.24
N SER A 161 -32.38 12.19 0.97
CA SER A 161 -32.06 13.08 2.08
C SER A 161 -30.63 12.87 2.55
N VAL A 162 -29.85 13.95 2.64
CA VAL A 162 -28.45 13.93 3.07
C VAL A 162 -28.19 15.13 3.98
N GLY A 163 -27.70 14.91 5.20
CA GLY A 163 -27.28 15.99 6.10
C GLY A 163 -28.36 17.04 6.42
N GLY A 164 -29.64 16.66 6.38
CA GLY A 164 -30.79 17.57 6.58
C GLY A 164 -31.31 18.22 5.29
N GLU A 165 -30.65 18.04 4.15
CA GLU A 165 -31.13 18.47 2.84
C GLU A 165 -31.94 17.33 2.18
N THR A 166 -33.24 17.55 1.92
CA THR A 166 -34.10 16.58 1.24
C THR A 166 -34.48 17.08 -0.15
N LYS A 167 -34.18 16.30 -1.19
CA LYS A 167 -34.66 16.52 -2.55
C LYS A 167 -35.63 15.41 -2.95
N SER A 168 -36.81 15.80 -3.39
CA SER A 168 -37.89 14.89 -3.79
C SER A 168 -38.13 14.94 -5.29
N GLY A 169 -38.74 13.90 -5.86
CA GLY A 169 -39.04 13.85 -7.29
C GLY A 169 -37.83 13.48 -8.16
N LEU A 170 -36.79 12.86 -7.58
CA LEU A 170 -35.62 12.40 -8.33
C LEU A 170 -35.97 11.15 -9.14
N THR A 171 -35.45 11.07 -10.35
CA THR A 171 -35.61 9.93 -11.26
C THR A 171 -34.28 9.51 -11.88
N MET A 172 -34.18 8.23 -12.22
CA MET A 172 -33.03 7.67 -12.95
C MET A 172 -33.12 7.88 -14.47
N LYS A 173 -34.25 8.38 -14.98
CA LYS A 173 -34.42 8.65 -16.42
C LYS A 173 -33.87 10.03 -16.76
N LYS A 174 -33.14 10.13 -17.87
CA LYS A 174 -32.68 11.42 -18.39
C LYS A 174 -33.89 12.30 -18.73
N GLY A 175 -33.95 13.51 -18.18
CA GLY A 175 -35.09 14.42 -18.29
C GLY A 175 -35.26 15.27 -17.05
N GLU A 176 -36.44 15.84 -16.87
CA GLU A 176 -36.77 16.63 -15.69
C GLU A 176 -36.73 15.76 -14.42
N GLY A 177 -35.97 16.20 -13.41
CA GLY A 177 -35.76 15.45 -12.17
C GLY A 177 -34.67 14.38 -12.22
N PHE A 178 -33.80 14.36 -13.24
CA PHE A 178 -32.70 13.40 -13.30
C PHE A 178 -31.76 13.53 -12.10
N VAL A 179 -31.48 12.42 -11.43
CA VAL A 179 -30.62 12.40 -10.22
C VAL A 179 -29.19 12.86 -10.49
N GLY A 180 -28.66 12.71 -11.71
CA GLY A 180 -27.32 13.18 -12.05
C GLY A 180 -27.18 14.70 -12.11
N ASP A 181 -28.29 15.42 -12.27
CA ASP A 181 -28.32 16.89 -12.23
C ASP A 181 -28.60 17.44 -10.82
N ALA A 182 -28.85 16.55 -9.85
CA ALA A 182 -29.14 16.92 -8.48
C ALA A 182 -27.85 17.26 -7.72
N GLU A 183 -27.63 18.55 -7.45
CA GLU A 183 -26.50 18.98 -6.61
C GLU A 183 -26.83 18.94 -5.13
N PHE A 184 -25.99 18.33 -4.29
CA PHE A 184 -26.13 18.40 -2.83
C PHE A 184 -25.01 19.23 -2.25
N SER A 185 -25.26 19.91 -1.13
CA SER A 185 -24.25 20.71 -0.44
C SER A 185 -23.10 19.87 0.14
N ALA A 186 -23.40 18.65 0.62
CA ALA A 186 -22.44 17.79 1.32
C ALA A 186 -21.91 16.60 0.49
N VAL A 187 -22.57 16.23 -0.61
CA VAL A 187 -22.23 15.02 -1.39
C VAL A 187 -22.25 15.25 -2.90
N THR A 188 -21.55 14.39 -3.64
CA THR A 188 -21.59 14.25 -5.10
C THR A 188 -22.04 12.85 -5.47
N LEU A 189 -22.63 12.73 -6.66
CA LEU A 189 -23.15 11.48 -7.21
C LEU A 189 -22.26 11.05 -8.37
N SER A 190 -21.80 9.80 -8.36
CA SER A 190 -21.01 9.20 -9.44
C SER A 190 -21.56 7.83 -9.86
N ASP A 191 -21.01 7.28 -10.94
CA ASP A 191 -21.33 5.92 -11.42
C ASP A 191 -22.82 5.66 -11.65
N LEU A 192 -23.50 6.66 -12.24
CA LEU A 192 -24.92 6.64 -12.56
C LEU A 192 -25.26 5.46 -13.49
N GLY A 193 -26.00 4.51 -12.95
CA GLY A 193 -26.63 3.42 -13.68
C GLY A 193 -28.06 3.75 -14.09
N SER A 194 -28.88 2.71 -14.27
CA SER A 194 -30.23 2.83 -14.84
C SER A 194 -31.34 2.24 -13.96
N SER A 195 -30.99 1.68 -12.80
CA SER A 195 -31.92 1.02 -11.89
C SER A 195 -32.34 1.91 -10.75
N MET A 196 -33.58 1.75 -10.27
CA MET A 196 -34.08 2.50 -9.12
C MET A 196 -33.36 2.10 -7.84
N PRO A 197 -33.06 3.05 -6.94
CA PRO A 197 -32.40 2.76 -5.67
C PRO A 197 -33.35 2.02 -4.70
N ALA A 198 -32.79 1.16 -3.84
CA ALA A 198 -33.55 0.53 -2.77
C ALA A 198 -33.79 1.49 -1.61
N ASP A 199 -34.96 1.40 -1.00
CA ASP A 199 -35.31 2.16 0.20
C ASP A 199 -34.41 1.78 1.36
N GLY A 200 -33.92 2.79 2.09
CA GLY A 200 -33.06 2.56 3.23
C GLY A 200 -32.22 3.78 3.60
N THR A 201 -31.48 3.62 4.69
CA THR A 201 -30.46 4.57 5.14
C THR A 201 -29.10 3.94 4.93
N TYR A 202 -28.25 4.61 4.16
CA TYR A 202 -26.92 4.18 3.79
C TYR A 202 -25.90 5.13 4.38
N GLN A 203 -25.06 4.62 5.29
CA GLN A 203 -24.00 5.40 5.89
C GLN A 203 -22.82 5.51 4.92
N LEU A 204 -22.26 6.70 4.76
CA LEU A 204 -20.99 6.87 4.06
C LEU A 204 -19.86 6.31 4.93
N SER A 205 -18.89 5.67 4.28
CA SER A 205 -17.73 5.09 4.96
C SER A 205 -16.48 5.23 4.09
N GLY A 206 -15.30 5.07 4.69
CA GLY A 206 -14.03 5.20 3.98
C GLY A 206 -13.48 6.62 3.90
N GLY A 207 -14.09 7.58 4.61
CA GLY A 207 -13.49 8.89 4.86
C GLY A 207 -12.36 8.77 5.87
N GLY A 208 -11.18 9.28 5.53
CA GLY A 208 -9.99 9.10 6.36
C GLY A 208 -8.72 9.42 5.60
N THR A 209 -7.66 8.67 5.87
CA THR A 209 -6.42 8.72 5.09
C THR A 209 -6.52 7.76 3.92
N SER A 210 -6.25 8.24 2.71
CA SER A 210 -6.14 7.40 1.53
C SER A 210 -4.96 6.46 1.68
N LEU A 211 -5.19 5.17 1.42
CA LEU A 211 -4.12 4.18 1.40
C LEU A 211 -3.19 4.43 0.20
N PRO A 212 -1.88 4.15 0.33
CA PRO A 212 -0.97 4.28 -0.80
C PRO A 212 -1.38 3.35 -1.95
N SER A 213 -1.37 3.89 -3.17
CA SER A 213 -1.68 3.16 -4.40
C SER A 213 -0.54 2.22 -4.81
N ALA A 214 -0.80 1.30 -5.74
CA ALA A 214 0.26 0.44 -6.28
C ALA A 214 1.41 1.26 -6.90
N ALA A 215 1.10 2.40 -7.52
CA ALA A 215 2.08 3.28 -8.14
C ALA A 215 3.01 3.94 -7.10
N ASP A 216 2.53 4.19 -5.88
CA ASP A 216 3.35 4.77 -4.81
C ASP A 216 4.39 3.76 -4.29
N PHE A 217 4.02 2.47 -4.20
CA PHE A 217 4.96 1.40 -3.86
C PHE A 217 5.97 1.15 -4.98
N ILE A 218 5.52 1.06 -6.23
CA ILE A 218 6.39 0.80 -7.39
C ILE A 218 7.36 1.99 -7.58
N GLY A 219 6.82 3.21 -7.54
CA GLY A 219 7.59 4.43 -7.69
C GLY A 219 8.12 4.67 -9.11
N ASP A 220 9.11 5.55 -9.20
CA ASP A 220 9.69 6.02 -10.46
C ASP A 220 11.22 6.08 -10.34
N VAL A 221 11.92 5.52 -11.33
CA VAL A 221 13.39 5.42 -11.35
C VAL A 221 14.05 6.80 -11.43
N ALA A 222 13.51 7.71 -12.23
CA ALA A 222 14.07 9.05 -12.42
C ALA A 222 13.91 9.91 -11.18
N LYS A 223 12.77 9.78 -10.48
CA LYS A 223 12.51 10.47 -9.21
C LYS A 223 13.08 9.73 -8.00
N ARG A 224 13.57 8.51 -8.18
CA ARG A 224 14.08 7.60 -7.15
C ARG A 224 13.09 7.36 -6.01
N THR A 225 11.84 7.12 -6.36
CA THR A 225 10.77 6.87 -5.38
C THR A 225 10.40 5.40 -5.32
N GLY A 226 9.75 4.98 -4.23
CA GLY A 226 9.26 3.60 -4.06
C GLY A 226 10.35 2.53 -4.22
N LEU A 227 9.97 1.41 -4.84
CA LEU A 227 10.85 0.29 -5.17
C LEU A 227 11.88 0.64 -6.24
N ALA A 228 11.46 1.39 -7.27
CA ALA A 228 12.33 1.84 -8.35
C ALA A 228 13.53 2.67 -7.85
N GLY A 229 13.35 3.43 -6.77
CA GLY A 229 14.43 4.17 -6.11
C GLY A 229 15.55 3.28 -5.54
N LEU A 230 15.22 2.04 -5.18
CA LEU A 230 16.21 1.08 -4.66
C LEU A 230 17.12 0.53 -5.75
N GLU A 231 16.79 0.65 -7.04
CA GLU A 231 17.65 0.18 -8.14
C GLU A 231 19.02 0.85 -8.16
N ALA A 232 19.12 2.09 -7.65
CA ALA A 232 20.38 2.80 -7.54
C ALA A 232 21.30 2.26 -6.42
N LEU A 233 20.82 1.31 -5.60
CA LEU A 233 21.50 0.74 -4.45
C LEU A 233 21.90 -0.71 -4.73
N ASP A 234 23.16 -0.92 -5.12
CA ASP A 234 23.68 -2.24 -5.52
C ASP A 234 23.91 -3.20 -4.34
N ASP A 235 23.92 -2.69 -3.11
CA ASP A 235 24.14 -3.42 -1.87
C ASP A 235 22.87 -4.07 -1.30
N VAL A 236 21.69 -3.68 -1.79
CA VAL A 236 20.40 -4.26 -1.38
C VAL A 236 20.30 -5.71 -1.86
N ARG A 237 20.13 -6.63 -0.91
CA ARG A 237 20.00 -8.08 -1.15
C ARG A 237 18.62 -8.62 -0.80
N LEU A 238 17.90 -7.97 0.09
CA LEU A 238 16.57 -8.36 0.56
C LEU A 238 15.61 -7.18 0.44
N VAL A 239 14.43 -7.37 -0.14
CA VAL A 239 13.42 -6.31 -0.31
C VAL A 239 12.09 -6.75 0.30
N LEU A 240 11.46 -5.86 1.08
CA LEU A 240 10.20 -6.11 1.76
C LEU A 240 9.26 -4.92 1.65
N CYS A 241 7.96 -5.19 1.50
CA CYS A 241 6.89 -4.19 1.50
C CYS A 241 5.83 -4.53 2.56
N PRO A 242 6.15 -4.42 3.88
CA PRO A 242 5.26 -4.87 4.96
C PRO A 242 3.91 -4.17 4.96
N ASP A 243 3.84 -2.92 4.48
CA ASP A 243 2.61 -2.13 4.44
C ASP A 243 1.70 -2.42 3.24
N LEU A 244 2.08 -3.35 2.37
CA LEU A 244 1.26 -3.70 1.22
C LEU A 244 -0.14 -4.21 1.65
N MET A 245 -0.24 -4.81 2.84
CA MET A 245 -1.48 -5.34 3.40
C MET A 245 -2.24 -4.35 4.31
N VAL A 246 -1.76 -3.12 4.49
CA VAL A 246 -2.46 -2.11 5.31
C VAL A 246 -3.82 -1.79 4.68
N GLY A 247 -4.88 -1.94 5.48
CA GLY A 247 -6.25 -1.66 5.05
C GLY A 247 -6.85 -2.72 4.12
N TYR A 248 -6.34 -3.96 4.14
CA TYR A 248 -6.90 -5.07 3.36
C TYR A 248 -8.39 -5.27 3.66
N ASP A 249 -9.24 -5.09 2.64
CA ASP A 249 -10.70 -5.19 2.74
C ASP A 249 -11.28 -6.45 2.06
N GLY A 250 -10.42 -7.28 1.46
CA GLY A 250 -10.83 -8.48 0.72
C GLY A 250 -11.41 -8.21 -0.67
N SER A 251 -11.49 -6.94 -1.10
CA SER A 251 -12.01 -6.56 -2.40
C SER A 251 -11.07 -6.99 -3.53
N ASP A 252 -11.63 -7.24 -4.71
CA ASP A 252 -10.82 -7.60 -5.88
C ASP A 252 -9.91 -6.44 -6.32
N ALA A 253 -10.34 -5.18 -6.12
CA ALA A 253 -9.51 -4.01 -6.36
C ALA A 253 -8.26 -4.00 -5.47
N PHE A 254 -8.41 -4.35 -4.19
CA PHE A 254 -7.28 -4.45 -3.28
C PHE A 254 -6.35 -5.61 -3.66
N LYS A 255 -6.90 -6.76 -4.05
CA LYS A 255 -6.10 -7.90 -4.54
C LYS A 255 -5.29 -7.54 -5.78
N GLU A 256 -5.87 -6.82 -6.73
CA GLU A 256 -5.17 -6.34 -7.93
C GLU A 256 -4.04 -5.36 -7.57
N ARG A 257 -4.26 -4.47 -6.59
CA ARG A 257 -3.18 -3.60 -6.06
C ARG A 257 -2.02 -4.42 -5.49
N VAL A 258 -2.32 -5.41 -4.63
CA VAL A 258 -1.29 -6.29 -4.05
C VAL A 258 -0.54 -7.04 -5.15
N LYS A 259 -1.27 -7.63 -6.10
CA LYS A 259 -0.70 -8.34 -7.25
C LYS A 259 0.23 -7.44 -8.06
N ALA A 260 -0.18 -6.20 -8.38
CA ALA A 260 0.64 -5.28 -9.15
C ALA A 260 2.00 -4.98 -8.48
N VAL A 261 2.01 -4.75 -7.16
CA VAL A 261 3.25 -4.50 -6.41
C VAL A 261 4.11 -5.77 -6.32
N GLN A 262 3.50 -6.93 -6.06
CA GLN A 262 4.24 -8.20 -5.99
C GLN A 262 4.85 -8.59 -7.33
N THR A 263 4.11 -8.46 -8.44
CA THR A 263 4.63 -8.70 -9.79
C THR A 263 5.82 -7.78 -10.11
N ASN A 264 5.76 -6.52 -9.68
CA ASN A 264 6.88 -5.59 -9.86
C ASN A 264 8.11 -5.97 -9.01
N LEU A 265 7.91 -6.35 -7.73
CA LEU A 265 8.98 -6.88 -6.87
C LEU A 265 9.67 -8.10 -7.47
N ILE A 266 8.90 -9.03 -8.04
CA ILE A 266 9.43 -10.22 -8.72
C ILE A 266 10.23 -9.80 -9.94
N ALA A 267 9.68 -8.95 -10.81
CA ALA A 267 10.35 -8.49 -12.02
C ALA A 267 11.67 -7.76 -11.71
N ASP A 268 11.73 -6.99 -10.62
CA ASP A 268 12.96 -6.35 -10.15
C ASP A 268 13.99 -7.38 -9.65
N CYS A 269 13.55 -8.40 -8.91
CA CYS A 269 14.44 -9.47 -8.46
C CYS A 269 14.95 -10.33 -9.63
N GLU A 270 14.12 -10.61 -10.63
CA GLU A 270 14.52 -11.32 -11.86
C GLU A 270 15.51 -10.51 -12.69
N ARG A 271 15.29 -9.20 -12.81
CA ARG A 271 16.18 -8.28 -13.56
C ARG A 271 17.54 -8.15 -12.88
N LEU A 272 17.56 -7.93 -11.56
CA LEU A 272 18.77 -7.67 -10.80
C LEU A 272 19.48 -8.95 -10.36
N LYS A 273 18.80 -10.11 -10.30
CA LYS A 273 19.33 -11.46 -10.02
C LYS A 273 20.04 -11.68 -8.68
N TYR A 274 20.47 -10.61 -8.00
CA TYR A 274 21.14 -10.66 -6.69
C TYR A 274 20.21 -10.26 -5.53
N ARG A 275 18.93 -10.03 -5.80
CA ARG A 275 17.91 -9.62 -4.81
C ARG A 275 16.91 -10.73 -4.55
N PHE A 276 16.47 -10.79 -3.30
CA PHE A 276 15.36 -11.63 -2.84
C PHE A 276 14.24 -10.75 -2.32
N ALA A 277 13.01 -10.98 -2.78
CA ALA A 277 11.82 -10.33 -2.23
C ALA A 277 11.15 -11.24 -1.19
N VAL A 278 10.71 -10.66 -0.08
CA VAL A 278 9.79 -11.30 0.87
C VAL A 278 8.39 -10.79 0.57
N LEU A 279 7.48 -11.72 0.29
CA LEU A 279 6.16 -11.41 -0.25
C LEU A 279 5.10 -11.94 0.70
N ASP A 280 4.28 -11.03 1.21
CA ASP A 280 3.22 -11.36 2.16
C ASP A 280 1.98 -11.89 1.44
N THR A 281 1.30 -12.86 2.05
CA THR A 281 -0.03 -13.28 1.62
C THR A 281 -1.09 -12.38 2.27
N PRO A 282 -2.28 -12.24 1.67
CA PRO A 282 -3.42 -11.63 2.35
C PRO A 282 -3.66 -12.25 3.74
N PRO A 283 -4.18 -11.46 4.70
CA PRO A 283 -4.41 -11.94 6.06
C PRO A 283 -5.52 -13.00 6.10
N GLY A 284 -5.39 -13.96 7.03
CA GLY A 284 -6.42 -14.96 7.32
C GLY A 284 -6.51 -16.13 6.34
N LEU A 285 -5.56 -16.26 5.41
CA LEU A 285 -5.50 -17.40 4.50
C LEU A 285 -4.95 -18.65 5.19
N ASN A 286 -5.56 -19.80 4.91
CA ASN A 286 -4.96 -21.10 5.22
C ASN A 286 -3.90 -21.50 4.18
N ALA A 287 -3.17 -22.59 4.42
CA ALA A 287 -2.09 -23.04 3.53
C ALA A 287 -2.53 -23.29 2.08
N GLN A 288 -3.75 -23.81 1.87
CA GLN A 288 -4.29 -24.06 0.54
C GLN A 288 -4.65 -22.75 -0.18
N GLN A 289 -5.29 -21.81 0.53
CA GLN A 289 -5.61 -20.49 -0.01
C GLN A 289 -4.36 -19.65 -0.29
N ALA A 290 -3.31 -19.80 0.52
CA ALA A 290 -2.01 -19.17 0.26
C ALA A 290 -1.37 -19.71 -1.03
N LYS A 291 -1.52 -21.01 -1.31
CA LYS A 291 -1.09 -21.61 -2.58
C LYS A 291 -1.90 -21.05 -3.75
N GLU A 292 -3.21 -20.96 -3.62
CA GLU A 292 -4.08 -20.37 -4.65
C GLU A 292 -3.76 -18.89 -4.90
N TRP A 293 -3.43 -18.13 -3.86
CA TRP A 293 -2.94 -16.75 -3.98
C TRP A 293 -1.66 -16.67 -4.80
N ARG A 294 -0.70 -17.58 -4.53
CA ARG A 294 0.53 -17.68 -5.33
C ARG A 294 0.21 -17.97 -6.80
N GLU A 295 -0.72 -18.87 -7.09
CA GLU A 295 -1.11 -19.14 -8.49
C GLU A 295 -1.76 -17.91 -9.14
N TYR A 296 -2.58 -17.16 -8.41
CA TYR A 296 -3.24 -15.94 -8.90
C TYR A 296 -2.28 -14.79 -9.23
N VAL A 297 -1.24 -14.59 -8.41
CA VAL A 297 -0.17 -13.60 -8.69
C VAL A 297 0.72 -14.05 -9.85
N ASN A 298 0.56 -15.29 -10.32
CA ASN A 298 1.26 -15.89 -11.44
C ASN A 298 2.79 -15.94 -11.23
N TYR A 299 3.20 -16.41 -10.05
CA TYR A 299 4.62 -16.59 -9.71
C TYR A 299 5.36 -17.60 -10.61
N ASP A 300 4.63 -18.50 -11.28
CA ASP A 300 5.22 -19.47 -12.22
C ASP A 300 5.12 -18.93 -13.65
N THR A 301 6.08 -18.12 -14.06
CA THR A 301 6.39 -17.94 -15.48
C THR A 301 7.89 -18.11 -15.72
N SER A 302 8.21 -19.30 -16.28
CA SER A 302 9.46 -19.77 -16.91
C SER A 302 10.50 -20.44 -16.00
#